data_AF-E1ZRM9-F1
#
_entry.id   AF-E1ZRM9-F1
#
_cell.length_a   1.000
_cell.length_b   1.000
_cell.length_c   1.000
_cell.angle_alpha   90.00
_cell.angle_beta   90.00
_cell.angle_gamma   90.00
#
_symmetry.space_group_name_H-M   'P 1'
#
loop_
_entity.id
_entity.type
_entity.pdbx_description
1 polymer ?
#
loop_
_entity_poly.entity_id
_entity_poly.type
_entity_poly.pdbx_seq_one_letter_code
_entity_poly.pdbx_strand_id
1 'polypeptide(L)'
;MNFVQPAPVDQVPDGLAVEPGQADQVLKQFVDRCVVDLAARAGGGAGLPNGQLFTDLVNTAGWAIGELEVAGRLTQGILQVVQPAVGPAVQQAMQQEGIQETVQQAAGPAVQQAVQQELPQVMQGIQQGLLALQQGQQFLLQAVQGLQQGQQGLQQGQQELQQGQQELQQGQQELRQGQQELQQGQQELRQMLVGAHNLAARVHNRDAREDGPLQPLRNDVHHPGAEFGALPAAGVFPPTTTALWIEWTHAQVDTLAEFYGVDFGQQGSMLLPNRKSLVKAFIKGP
;
A
#
# COMPACT_ATOMS: atom_id res chain seq x y z
N MET A 1 3.08 52.11 31.35
CA MET A 1 3.71 50.80 31.08
C MET A 1 2.67 49.71 31.30
N ASN A 2 2.21 49.11 30.21
CA ASN A 2 1.67 47.75 30.17
C ASN A 2 1.83 47.29 28.72
N PHE A 3 3.02 46.76 28.42
CA PHE A 3 3.29 46.12 27.14
C PHE A 3 2.68 44.73 27.20
N VAL A 4 1.58 44.54 26.47
CA VAL A 4 1.07 43.20 26.17
C VAL A 4 2.11 42.53 25.27
N GLN A 5 2.74 41.48 25.76
CA GLN A 5 3.74 40.71 25.01
C GLN A 5 3.10 40.08 23.76
N PRO A 6 3.85 39.96 22.64
CA PRO A 6 3.38 39.24 21.47
C PRO A 6 3.23 37.75 21.80
N ALA A 7 2.10 37.15 21.38
CA ALA A 7 1.84 35.73 21.59
C ALA A 7 2.83 34.85 20.79
N PRO A 8 3.24 33.67 21.29
CA PRO A 8 4.16 32.76 20.62
C PRO A 8 3.52 32.07 19.40
N VAL A 9 4.37 31.69 18.45
CA VAL A 9 4.07 31.15 17.11
C VAL A 9 3.35 29.78 17.11
N ASP A 10 3.13 29.15 18.27
CA ASP A 10 2.60 27.78 18.41
C ASP A 10 1.06 27.66 18.54
N GLN A 11 0.29 28.69 18.13
CA GLN A 11 -1.17 28.62 18.11
C GLN A 11 -1.76 28.75 16.69
N VAL A 12 -1.21 28.01 15.72
CA VAL A 12 -1.92 27.79 14.45
C VAL A 12 -2.99 26.72 14.73
N PRO A 13 -4.29 27.05 14.76
CA PRO A 13 -5.33 26.04 14.95
C PRO A 13 -5.48 25.28 13.64
N ASP A 14 -5.37 23.95 13.69
CA ASP A 14 -5.76 23.07 12.58
C ASP A 14 -7.27 23.22 12.34
N GLY A 15 -7.66 24.03 11.35
CA GLY A 15 -9.07 24.22 11.00
C GLY A 15 -9.32 25.35 10.00
N LEU A 16 -9.45 24.98 8.72
CA LEU A 16 -9.79 25.84 7.58
C LEU A 16 -11.25 26.34 7.61
N ALA A 17 -11.62 27.13 8.62
CA ALA A 17 -12.86 27.92 8.60
C ALA A 17 -12.70 29.13 9.54
N VAL A 18 -12.31 30.28 8.96
CA VAL A 18 -12.24 31.55 9.70
C VAL A 18 -13.65 32.11 9.78
N GLU A 19 -14.16 32.38 10.99
CA GLU A 19 -15.47 33.02 11.14
C GLU A 19 -15.42 34.47 10.62
N PRO A 20 -16.44 34.95 9.87
CA PRO A 20 -16.46 36.27 9.22
C PRO A 20 -16.15 37.44 10.17
N GLY A 21 -16.50 37.33 11.45
CA GLY A 21 -16.27 38.36 12.46
C GLY A 21 -14.81 38.54 12.86
N GLN A 22 -13.99 37.49 12.77
CA GLN A 22 -12.56 37.58 13.12
C GLN A 22 -11.76 38.30 12.05
N ALA A 23 -12.07 38.06 10.77
CA ALA A 23 -11.42 38.77 9.65
C ALA A 23 -11.68 40.27 9.72
N ASP A 24 -12.94 40.69 9.95
CA ASP A 24 -13.31 42.11 10.06
C ASP A 24 -12.64 42.79 11.27
N GLN A 25 -12.47 42.06 12.38
CA GLN A 25 -11.81 42.59 13.58
C GLN A 25 -10.30 42.77 13.40
N VAL A 26 -9.62 41.81 12.75
CA VAL A 26 -8.19 41.90 12.42
C VAL A 26 -7.93 43.01 11.40
N LEU A 27 -8.78 43.15 10.38
CA LEU A 27 -8.77 44.26 9.43
C LEU A 27 -8.92 45.62 10.12
N LYS A 28 -9.88 45.73 11.03
CA LYS A 28 -10.10 46.95 11.79
C LYS A 28 -8.88 47.31 12.64
N GLN A 29 -8.26 46.34 13.30
CA GLN A 29 -7.04 46.56 14.09
C GLN A 29 -5.85 47.01 13.24
N PHE A 30 -5.69 46.47 12.03
CA PHE A 30 -4.67 46.92 11.09
C PHE A 30 -4.90 48.38 10.65
N VAL A 31 -6.14 48.71 10.29
CA VAL A 31 -6.53 50.09 9.92
C VAL A 31 -6.33 51.07 11.07
N ASP A 32 -6.74 50.71 12.29
CA ASP A 32 -6.55 51.53 13.49
C ASP A 32 -5.04 51.79 13.74
N ARG A 33 -4.18 50.79 13.50
CA ARG A 33 -2.71 50.94 13.59
C ARG A 33 -2.13 51.89 12.55
N CYS A 34 -2.59 51.82 11.30
CA CYS A 34 -2.20 52.76 10.24
C CYS A 34 -2.56 54.21 10.62
N VAL A 35 -3.76 54.42 11.17
CA VAL A 35 -4.22 55.75 11.59
C VAL A 35 -3.41 56.27 12.77
N VAL A 36 -3.14 55.44 13.77
CA VAL A 36 -2.34 55.81 14.95
C VAL A 36 -0.90 56.12 14.59
N ASP A 37 -0.26 55.34 13.71
CA ASP A 37 1.09 55.60 13.23
C ASP A 37 1.20 56.93 12.49
N LEU A 38 0.27 57.16 11.55
CA LEU A 38 0.23 58.39 10.79
C LEU A 38 -0.04 59.62 11.66
N ALA A 39 -0.94 59.51 12.65
CA ALA A 39 -1.21 60.58 13.60
C ALA A 39 0.01 60.87 14.51
N ALA A 40 0.72 59.83 14.93
CA ALA A 40 1.95 59.98 15.72
C ALA A 40 3.05 60.69 14.92
N ARG A 41 3.22 60.32 13.64
CA ARG A 41 4.19 60.97 12.72
C ARG A 41 3.79 62.39 12.35
N ALA A 42 2.49 62.65 12.17
CA ALA A 42 1.94 63.98 11.99
C ALA A 42 2.22 64.89 13.21
N GLY A 43 2.03 64.39 14.43
CA GLY A 43 2.31 65.15 15.66
C GLY A 43 3.80 65.42 15.97
N GLY A 44 4.73 65.08 15.06
CA GLY A 44 6.17 65.20 15.28
C GLY A 44 6.78 64.08 16.13
N GLY A 45 6.02 63.02 16.40
CA GLY A 45 6.49 61.79 17.06
C GLY A 45 7.14 60.82 16.06
N ALA A 46 7.87 59.83 16.57
CA ALA A 46 8.63 58.89 15.75
C ALA A 46 7.78 57.87 14.97
N GLY A 47 6.49 57.71 15.31
CA GLY A 47 5.64 56.65 14.74
C GLY A 47 6.07 55.23 15.12
N LEU A 48 5.50 54.25 14.43
CA LEU A 48 5.91 52.86 14.36
C LEU A 48 7.23 52.75 13.58
N PRO A 49 8.08 51.76 13.89
CA PRO A 49 9.32 51.53 13.16
C PRO A 49 9.10 51.33 11.65
N ASN A 50 10.04 51.79 10.81
CA ASN A 50 9.98 51.57 9.38
C ASN A 50 9.89 50.08 9.04
N GLY A 51 8.94 49.71 8.17
CA GLY A 51 8.66 48.32 7.80
C GLY A 51 7.68 47.60 8.74
N GLN A 52 7.37 48.14 9.92
CA GLN A 52 6.46 47.50 10.87
C GLN A 52 5.03 47.38 10.32
N LEU A 53 4.55 48.38 9.59
CA LEU A 53 3.24 48.31 8.90
C LEU A 53 3.20 47.24 7.81
N PHE A 54 4.32 47.03 7.11
CA PHE A 54 4.44 45.95 6.13
C PHE A 54 4.43 44.59 6.81
N THR A 55 5.15 44.44 7.91
CA THR A 55 5.12 43.22 8.73
C THR A 55 3.74 42.95 9.31
N ASP A 56 3.06 43.97 9.84
CA ASP A 56 1.70 43.85 10.39
C ASP A 56 0.69 43.50 9.29
N LEU A 57 0.84 44.03 8.08
CA LEU A 57 0.05 43.65 6.91
C LEU A 57 0.31 42.18 6.53
N VAL A 58 1.56 41.76 6.41
CA VAL A 58 1.94 40.39 6.06
C VAL A 58 1.44 39.42 7.12
N ASN A 59 1.51 39.77 8.41
CA ASN A 59 0.98 38.95 9.49
C ASN A 59 -0.56 38.89 9.47
N THR A 60 -1.22 40.01 9.17
CA THR A 60 -2.68 40.09 9.00
C THR A 60 -3.15 39.25 7.81
N ALA A 61 -2.42 39.32 6.70
CA ALA A 61 -2.69 38.55 5.49
C ALA A 61 -2.33 37.06 5.64
N GLY A 62 -1.26 36.76 6.39
CA GLY A 62 -0.83 35.40 6.73
C GLY A 62 -1.83 34.64 7.59
N TRP A 63 -2.67 35.36 8.35
CA TRP A 63 -3.79 34.78 9.10
C TRP A 63 -5.05 34.56 8.24
N ALA A 64 -5.17 35.24 7.09
CA ALA A 64 -6.35 35.26 6.24
C ALA A 64 -6.31 34.24 5.09
N ILE A 65 -5.42 33.25 5.14
CA ILE A 65 -5.22 32.24 4.08
C ILE A 65 -6.43 31.29 4.07
N GLY A 66 -7.50 31.70 3.38
CA GLY A 66 -8.75 30.94 3.26
C GLY A 66 -9.66 31.35 2.10
N GLU A 67 -9.73 32.63 1.71
CA GLU A 67 -10.68 33.06 0.67
C GLU A 67 -10.19 34.19 -0.26
N LEU A 68 -10.52 34.04 -1.56
CA LEU A 68 -10.33 35.05 -2.62
C LEU A 68 -11.11 36.36 -2.32
N GLU A 69 -12.21 36.24 -1.57
CA GLU A 69 -13.12 37.35 -1.22
C GLU A 69 -12.54 38.28 -0.15
N VAL A 70 -11.75 37.74 0.78
CA VAL A 70 -11.10 38.51 1.86
C VAL A 70 -9.96 39.37 1.30
N ALA A 71 -9.23 38.91 0.30
CA ALA A 71 -8.23 39.70 -0.43
C ALA A 71 -8.88 40.90 -1.13
N GLY A 72 -10.03 40.67 -1.80
CA GLY A 72 -10.82 41.72 -2.45
C GLY A 72 -11.37 42.73 -1.45
N ARG A 73 -11.88 42.27 -0.30
CA ARG A 73 -12.36 43.12 0.80
C ARG A 73 -11.22 43.86 1.52
N LEU A 74 -10.03 43.26 1.66
CA LEU A 74 -8.83 43.95 2.14
C LEU A 74 -8.48 45.10 1.20
N THR A 75 -8.42 44.81 -0.10
CA THR A 75 -8.10 45.80 -1.13
C THR A 75 -9.11 46.95 -1.10
N GLN A 76 -10.40 46.65 -1.14
CA GLN A 76 -11.46 47.67 -1.11
C GLN A 76 -11.53 48.42 0.22
N GLY A 77 -11.47 47.72 1.36
CA GLY A 77 -11.59 48.32 2.70
C GLY A 77 -10.41 49.21 3.03
N ILE A 78 -9.20 48.81 2.66
CA ILE A 78 -7.99 49.62 2.87
C ILE A 78 -8.00 50.85 1.94
N LEU A 79 -8.38 50.71 0.66
CA LEU A 79 -8.52 51.87 -0.24
C LEU A 79 -9.64 52.83 0.20
N GLN A 80 -10.79 52.32 0.64
CA GLN A 80 -11.94 53.14 1.03
C GLN A 80 -11.81 53.78 2.41
N VAL A 81 -11.00 53.23 3.33
CA VAL A 81 -10.87 53.78 4.70
C VAL A 81 -9.61 54.63 4.84
N VAL A 82 -8.49 54.22 4.25
CA VAL A 82 -7.23 54.98 4.37
C VAL A 82 -7.31 56.29 3.60
N GLN A 83 -7.94 56.36 2.43
CA GLN A 83 -8.01 57.63 1.68
C GLN A 83 -8.81 58.75 2.39
N PRO A 84 -10.06 58.53 2.83
CA PRO A 84 -10.84 59.59 3.47
C PRO A 84 -10.54 59.80 4.96
N ALA A 85 -9.97 58.83 5.70
CA ALA A 85 -9.68 58.98 7.14
C ALA A 85 -8.40 59.79 7.42
N VAL A 86 -7.46 59.80 6.47
CA VAL A 86 -6.17 60.49 6.63
C VAL A 86 -6.34 62.02 6.69
N GLY A 87 -7.23 62.59 5.86
CA GLY A 87 -7.47 64.04 5.86
C GLY A 87 -7.98 64.60 7.20
N PRO A 88 -9.10 64.07 7.74
CA PRO A 88 -9.65 64.50 9.03
C PRO A 88 -8.77 64.18 10.23
N ALA A 89 -8.06 63.04 10.24
CA ALA A 89 -7.15 62.68 11.34
C ALA A 89 -5.93 63.63 11.40
N VAL A 90 -5.40 64.01 10.24
CA VAL A 90 -4.38 65.06 10.11
C VAL A 90 -4.93 66.40 10.58
N GLN A 91 -6.16 66.74 10.21
CA GLN A 91 -6.83 67.96 10.66
C GLN A 91 -7.13 68.01 12.16
N GLN A 92 -7.42 66.86 12.79
CA GLN A 92 -7.58 66.74 14.24
C GLN A 92 -6.25 66.78 14.98
N ALA A 93 -5.19 66.19 14.43
CA ALA A 93 -3.83 66.30 14.98
C ALA A 93 -3.35 67.77 14.99
N MET A 94 -3.71 68.56 13.97
CA MET A 94 -3.47 70.00 13.94
C MET A 94 -4.30 70.80 14.97
N GLN A 95 -5.34 70.22 15.58
CA GLN A 95 -6.27 70.88 16.50
C GLN A 95 -6.04 70.54 17.98
N GLN A 96 -5.20 69.57 18.34
CA GLN A 96 -4.91 69.28 19.75
C GLN A 96 -4.05 70.39 20.37
N GLU A 97 -4.52 70.94 21.50
CA GLU A 97 -4.13 72.24 22.04
C GLU A 97 -2.78 72.28 22.75
N GLY A 98 -2.04 73.36 22.46
CA GLY A 98 -0.82 73.77 23.15
C GLY A 98 0.15 74.38 22.14
N ILE A 99 0.16 75.72 22.01
CA ILE A 99 1.01 76.50 21.09
C ILE A 99 0.46 76.61 19.64
N GLN A 100 -0.80 77.03 19.45
CA GLN A 100 -1.48 77.05 18.14
C GLN A 100 -0.79 77.87 17.03
N GLU A 101 -0.10 78.98 17.36
CA GLU A 101 0.42 79.91 16.34
C GLU A 101 1.81 79.52 15.81
N THR A 102 2.65 78.92 16.64
CA THR A 102 3.99 78.41 16.25
C THR A 102 3.91 76.99 15.69
N VAL A 103 2.93 76.19 16.12
CA VAL A 103 2.66 74.83 15.61
C VAL A 103 2.02 74.89 14.21
N GLN A 104 1.17 75.86 13.89
CA GLN A 104 0.63 76.00 12.53
C GLN A 104 1.69 76.38 11.48
N GLN A 105 2.68 77.20 11.83
CA GLN A 105 3.74 77.61 10.90
C GLN A 105 4.89 76.59 10.79
N ALA A 106 5.18 75.82 11.84
CA ALA A 106 6.28 74.84 11.85
C ALA A 106 5.83 73.37 11.69
N ALA A 107 4.70 72.98 12.28
CA ALA A 107 4.22 71.59 12.24
C ALA A 107 3.32 71.31 11.03
N GLY A 108 2.56 72.29 10.53
CA GLY A 108 1.71 72.10 9.33
C GLY A 108 2.48 71.56 8.10
N PRO A 109 3.63 72.15 7.72
CA PRO A 109 4.47 71.63 6.65
C PRO A 109 5.10 70.27 6.99
N ALA A 110 5.57 70.06 8.22
CA ALA A 110 6.17 68.80 8.65
C ALA A 110 5.16 67.63 8.64
N VAL A 111 3.91 67.89 9.06
CA VAL A 111 2.78 66.97 8.97
C VAL A 111 2.47 66.65 7.51
N GLN A 112 2.34 67.67 6.66
CA GLN A 112 2.09 67.48 5.23
C GLN A 112 3.21 66.69 4.55
N GLN A 113 4.46 66.90 4.97
CA GLN A 113 5.63 66.21 4.44
C GLN A 113 5.69 64.76 4.92
N ALA A 114 5.37 64.49 6.20
CA ALA A 114 5.24 63.14 6.74
C ALA A 114 4.13 62.37 6.01
N VAL A 115 2.97 62.97 5.80
CA VAL A 115 1.86 62.35 5.05
C VAL A 115 2.25 62.11 3.59
N GLN A 116 2.92 63.06 2.93
CA GLN A 116 3.35 62.92 1.54
C GLN A 116 4.45 61.86 1.35
N GLN A 117 5.29 61.62 2.36
CA GLN A 117 6.38 60.64 2.26
C GLN A 117 5.99 59.24 2.74
N GLU A 118 5.17 59.14 3.79
CA GLU A 118 4.84 57.87 4.45
C GLU A 118 3.66 57.16 3.79
N LEU A 119 2.61 57.90 3.41
CA LEU A 119 1.40 57.33 2.82
C LEU A 119 1.67 56.52 1.54
N PRO A 120 2.55 56.97 0.61
CA PRO A 120 2.92 56.16 -0.55
C PRO A 120 3.62 54.85 -0.18
N GLN A 121 4.46 54.85 0.85
CA GLN A 121 5.16 53.64 1.30
C GLN A 121 4.19 52.63 1.92
N VAL A 122 3.22 53.10 2.70
CA VAL A 122 2.15 52.28 3.25
C VAL A 122 1.32 51.65 2.12
N MET A 123 0.91 52.43 1.12
CA MET A 123 0.20 51.91 -0.06
C MET A 123 1.01 50.89 -0.86
N GLN A 124 2.33 51.10 -0.99
CA GLN A 124 3.20 50.18 -1.69
C GLN A 124 3.32 48.85 -0.94
N GLY A 125 3.44 48.87 0.39
CA GLY A 125 3.42 47.67 1.22
C GLY A 125 2.13 46.87 1.07
N ILE A 126 0.98 47.57 1.07
CA ILE A 126 -0.34 46.98 0.84
C ILE A 126 -0.43 46.27 -0.52
N GLN A 127 0.04 46.91 -1.59
CA GLN A 127 0.04 46.29 -2.93
C GLN A 127 0.91 45.03 -2.99
N GLN A 128 2.09 45.05 -2.35
CA GLN A 128 2.97 43.89 -2.31
C GLN A 128 2.38 42.71 -1.53
N GLY A 129 1.73 42.97 -0.39
CA GLY A 129 1.05 41.94 0.39
C GLY A 129 -0.10 41.29 -0.39
N LEU A 130 -0.86 42.08 -1.15
CA LEU A 130 -1.92 41.58 -2.03
C LEU A 130 -1.40 40.67 -3.14
N LEU A 131 -0.29 41.05 -3.78
CA LEU A 131 0.36 40.23 -4.80
C LEU A 131 0.85 38.89 -4.22
N ALA A 132 1.44 38.91 -3.02
CA ALA A 132 1.89 37.69 -2.35
C ALA A 132 0.73 36.75 -2.03
N LEU A 133 -0.41 37.29 -1.58
CA LEU A 133 -1.60 36.49 -1.28
C LEU A 133 -2.20 35.84 -2.53
N GLN A 134 -2.27 36.58 -3.65
CA GLN A 134 -2.70 36.03 -4.94
C GLN A 134 -1.81 34.87 -5.40
N GLN A 135 -0.48 35.02 -5.27
CA GLN A 135 0.48 33.96 -5.61
C GLN A 135 0.32 32.73 -4.72
N GLY A 136 0.16 32.93 -3.40
CA GLY A 136 -0.06 31.84 -2.45
C GLY A 136 -1.31 31.02 -2.76
N GLN A 137 -2.39 31.68 -3.17
CA GLN A 137 -3.62 30.98 -3.54
C GLN A 137 -3.49 30.21 -4.85
N GLN A 138 -2.81 30.77 -5.86
CA GLN A 138 -2.52 30.03 -7.09
C GLN A 138 -1.68 28.78 -6.80
N PHE A 139 -0.68 28.89 -5.92
CA PHE A 139 0.10 27.74 -5.48
C PHE A 139 -0.76 26.69 -4.77
N LEU A 140 -1.65 27.10 -3.87
CA LEU A 140 -2.53 26.18 -3.16
C LEU A 140 -3.49 25.44 -4.11
N LEU A 141 -4.05 26.13 -5.11
CA LEU A 141 -4.88 25.51 -6.15
C LEU A 141 -4.09 24.46 -6.94
N GLN A 142 -2.84 24.76 -7.32
CA GLN A 142 -1.98 23.80 -8.01
C GLN A 142 -1.63 22.60 -7.12
N ALA A 143 -1.35 22.82 -5.84
CA ALA A 143 -1.08 21.76 -4.88
C ALA A 143 -2.29 20.83 -4.70
N VAL A 144 -3.50 21.38 -4.58
CA VAL A 144 -4.74 20.59 -4.49
C VAL A 144 -4.97 19.76 -5.76
N GLN A 145 -4.75 20.33 -6.94
CA GLN A 145 -4.83 19.58 -8.21
C GLN A 145 -3.80 18.46 -8.26
N GLY A 146 -2.57 18.70 -7.82
CA GLY A 146 -1.52 17.68 -7.73
C GLY A 146 -1.88 16.54 -6.77
N LEU A 147 -2.47 16.88 -5.61
CA LEU A 147 -2.97 15.88 -4.66
C LEU A 147 -4.11 15.03 -5.24
N GLN A 148 -5.05 15.64 -5.97
CA GLN A 148 -6.13 14.91 -6.64
C GLN A 148 -5.59 13.94 -7.71
N GLN A 149 -4.63 14.38 -8.52
CA GLN A 149 -3.96 13.51 -9.49
C GLN A 149 -3.21 12.36 -8.82
N GLY A 150 -2.48 12.64 -7.73
CA GLY A 150 -1.81 11.63 -6.93
C GLY A 150 -2.79 10.60 -6.34
N GLN A 151 -3.94 11.05 -5.85
CA GLN A 151 -4.99 10.17 -5.34
C GLN A 151 -5.58 9.27 -6.44
N GLN A 152 -5.81 9.81 -7.64
CA GLN A 152 -6.26 9.02 -8.80
C GLN A 152 -5.21 7.97 -9.20
N GLY A 153 -3.93 8.35 -9.23
CA GLY A 153 -2.83 7.41 -9.51
C GLY A 153 -2.74 6.29 -8.47
N LEU A 154 -2.92 6.62 -7.18
CA LEU A 154 -2.98 5.61 -6.12
C LEU A 154 -4.17 4.65 -6.27
N GLN A 155 -5.34 5.15 -6.66
CA GLN A 155 -6.51 4.30 -6.91
C GLN A 155 -6.28 3.35 -8.09
N GLN A 156 -5.68 3.83 -9.18
CA GLN A 156 -5.31 3.00 -10.33
C GLN A 156 -4.30 1.92 -9.94
N GLY A 157 -3.23 2.29 -9.23
CA GLY A 157 -2.24 1.33 -8.75
C GLY A 157 -2.83 0.27 -7.79
N GLN A 158 -3.82 0.63 -6.97
CA GLN A 158 -4.55 -0.33 -6.15
C GLN A 158 -5.38 -1.32 -6.99
N GLN A 159 -6.03 -0.85 -8.05
CA GLN A 159 -6.79 -1.71 -8.96
C GLN A 159 -5.86 -2.68 -9.72
N GLU A 160 -4.73 -2.19 -10.24
CA GLU A 160 -3.71 -3.02 -10.89
C GLU A 160 -3.16 -4.08 -9.92
N LEU A 161 -2.88 -3.70 -8.67
CA LEU A 161 -2.42 -4.64 -7.65
C LEU A 161 -3.47 -5.73 -7.36
N GLN A 162 -4.76 -5.36 -7.28
CA GLN A 162 -5.84 -6.34 -7.08
C GLN A 162 -5.96 -7.30 -8.27
N GLN A 163 -5.83 -6.81 -9.50
CA GLN A 163 -5.83 -7.65 -10.70
C GLN A 163 -4.66 -8.62 -10.69
N GLY A 164 -3.43 -8.13 -10.43
CA GLY A 164 -2.24 -8.98 -10.32
C GLY A 164 -2.34 -10.03 -9.21
N GLN A 165 -3.01 -9.72 -8.09
CA GLN A 165 -3.28 -10.72 -7.04
C GLN A 165 -4.26 -11.82 -7.51
N GLN A 166 -5.29 -11.47 -8.28
CA GLN A 166 -6.22 -12.46 -8.83
C GLN A 166 -5.55 -13.37 -9.86
N GLU A 167 -4.73 -12.81 -10.76
CA GLU A 167 -3.93 -13.58 -11.72
C GLU A 167 -2.97 -14.54 -11.01
N LEU A 168 -2.30 -14.07 -9.97
CA LEU A 168 -1.40 -14.91 -9.16
C LEU A 168 -2.15 -16.07 -8.48
N GLN A 169 -3.36 -15.83 -7.97
CA GLN A 169 -4.19 -16.89 -7.37
C GLN A 169 -4.63 -17.93 -8.41
N GLN A 170 -4.99 -17.49 -9.61
CA GLN A 170 -5.34 -18.39 -10.72
C GLN A 170 -4.14 -19.25 -11.13
N GLY A 171 -2.97 -18.64 -11.34
CA GLY A 171 -1.75 -19.37 -11.66
C GLY A 171 -1.34 -20.38 -10.58
N GLN A 172 -1.56 -20.08 -9.29
CA GLN A 172 -1.35 -21.05 -8.21
C GLN A 172 -2.34 -22.23 -8.26
N GLN A 173 -3.58 -22.02 -8.67
CA GLN A 173 -4.55 -23.10 -8.83
C GLN A 173 -4.18 -24.01 -10.00
N GLU A 174 -3.81 -23.44 -11.14
CA GLU A 174 -3.33 -24.18 -12.31
C GLU A 174 -2.08 -25.00 -11.98
N LEU A 175 -1.13 -24.42 -11.26
CA LEU A 175 0.07 -25.13 -10.82
C LEU A 175 -0.27 -26.32 -9.91
N ARG A 176 -1.24 -26.19 -8.99
CA ARG A 176 -1.68 -27.30 -8.15
C ARG A 176 -2.35 -28.41 -8.96
N GLN A 177 -3.18 -28.05 -9.95
CA GLN A 177 -3.81 -29.02 -10.84
C GLN A 177 -2.76 -29.77 -11.67
N GLY A 178 -1.81 -29.06 -12.27
CA GLY A 178 -0.71 -29.67 -13.03
C GLY A 178 0.17 -30.59 -12.17
N GLN A 179 0.38 -30.27 -10.89
CA GLN A 179 1.08 -31.17 -9.96
C GLN A 179 0.29 -32.45 -9.68
N GLN A 180 -1.04 -32.37 -9.53
CA GLN A 180 -1.90 -33.53 -9.32
C GLN A 180 -1.91 -34.43 -10.56
N GLU A 181 -2.06 -33.85 -11.75
CA GLU A 181 -1.99 -34.57 -13.03
C GLU A 181 -0.65 -35.26 -13.21
N LEU A 182 0.46 -34.58 -12.90
CA LEU A 182 1.79 -35.17 -12.97
C LEU A 182 1.95 -36.35 -12.01
N GLN A 183 1.42 -36.25 -10.79
CA GLN A 183 1.44 -37.36 -9.82
C GLN A 183 0.61 -38.56 -10.31
N GLN A 184 -0.57 -38.31 -10.87
CA GLN A 184 -1.41 -39.36 -11.45
C GLN A 184 -0.71 -40.03 -12.63
N GLY A 185 -0.15 -39.25 -13.56
CA GLY A 185 0.60 -39.78 -14.71
C GLY A 185 1.83 -40.59 -14.29
N GLN A 186 2.52 -40.21 -13.22
CA GLN A 186 3.62 -41.02 -12.67
C GLN A 186 3.12 -42.35 -12.08
N GLN A 187 1.97 -42.36 -11.40
CA GLN A 187 1.37 -43.59 -10.87
C GLN A 187 0.93 -44.52 -12.00
N GLU A 188 0.29 -43.98 -13.04
CA GLU A 188 -0.13 -44.73 -14.23
C GLU A 188 1.08 -45.33 -14.97
N LEU A 189 2.13 -44.52 -15.18
CA LEU A 189 3.38 -45.00 -15.80
C LEU A 189 4.00 -46.14 -14.98
N ARG A 190 4.04 -46.00 -13.65
CA ARG A 190 4.55 -47.06 -12.76
C ARG A 190 3.73 -48.33 -12.88
N GLN A 191 2.40 -48.22 -12.94
CA GLN A 191 1.51 -49.36 -13.12
C GLN A 191 1.73 -50.05 -14.48
N MET A 192 1.85 -49.28 -15.56
CA MET A 192 2.14 -49.83 -16.88
C MET A 192 3.48 -50.56 -16.93
N LEU A 193 4.54 -50.01 -16.30
CA LEU A 193 5.85 -50.65 -16.25
C LEU A 193 5.81 -52.00 -15.51
N VAL A 194 5.11 -52.06 -14.38
CA VAL A 194 4.92 -53.32 -13.63
C VAL A 194 4.09 -54.31 -14.44
N GLY A 195 2.99 -53.86 -15.04
CA GLY A 195 2.14 -54.70 -15.90
C GLY A 195 2.90 -55.26 -17.10
N ALA A 196 3.71 -54.44 -17.78
CA ALA A 196 4.54 -54.86 -18.91
C ALA A 196 5.60 -55.88 -18.50
N HIS A 197 6.28 -55.69 -17.35
CA HIS A 197 7.21 -56.68 -16.80
C HIS A 197 6.48 -58.00 -16.52
N ASN A 198 5.35 -57.95 -15.82
CA ASN A 198 4.59 -59.14 -15.45
C ASN A 198 4.08 -59.90 -16.67
N LEU A 199 3.61 -59.18 -17.70
CA LEU A 199 3.20 -59.79 -18.96
C LEU A 199 4.37 -60.50 -19.65
N ALA A 200 5.54 -59.84 -19.77
CA ALA A 200 6.73 -60.43 -20.37
C ALA A 200 7.20 -61.68 -19.61
N ALA A 201 7.25 -61.60 -18.28
CA ALA A 201 7.63 -62.72 -17.42
C ALA A 201 6.64 -63.88 -17.54
N ARG A 202 5.33 -63.63 -17.61
CA ARG A 202 4.30 -64.66 -17.83
C ARG A 202 4.47 -65.36 -19.18
N VAL A 203 4.71 -64.61 -20.26
CA VAL A 203 4.98 -65.18 -21.58
C VAL A 203 6.20 -66.10 -21.52
N HIS A 204 7.30 -65.63 -20.93
CA HIS A 204 8.50 -66.46 -20.73
C HIS A 204 8.20 -67.73 -19.91
N ASN A 205 7.49 -67.60 -18.79
CA ASN A 205 7.20 -68.70 -17.88
C ASN A 205 6.25 -69.73 -18.49
N ARG A 206 5.30 -69.28 -19.32
CA ARG A 206 4.38 -70.15 -20.05
C ARG A 206 5.15 -71.11 -20.96
N ASP A 207 6.11 -70.57 -21.70
CA ASP A 207 6.88 -71.31 -22.71
C ASP A 207 8.09 -72.05 -22.09
N ALA A 208 8.41 -71.80 -20.82
CA ALA A 208 9.48 -72.48 -20.09
C ALA A 208 9.18 -73.98 -19.89
N ARG A 209 10.17 -74.82 -20.22
CA ARG A 209 10.21 -76.26 -19.90
C ARG A 209 10.15 -76.49 -18.38
N GLU A 210 9.83 -77.70 -17.94
CA GLU A 210 9.66 -78.02 -16.51
C GLU A 210 10.92 -77.69 -15.67
N ASP A 211 12.12 -78.03 -16.16
CA ASP A 211 13.41 -77.68 -15.53
C ASP A 211 13.96 -76.32 -15.99
N GLY A 212 13.23 -75.58 -16.84
CA GLY A 212 13.64 -74.28 -17.34
C GLY A 212 13.50 -73.19 -16.27
N PRO A 213 14.32 -72.12 -16.34
CA PRO A 213 14.26 -71.04 -15.36
C PRO A 213 12.91 -70.32 -15.46
N LEU A 214 12.33 -69.98 -14.32
CA LEU A 214 11.17 -69.11 -14.22
C LEU A 214 11.62 -67.69 -13.87
N GLN A 215 10.95 -66.70 -14.47
CA GLN A 215 11.14 -65.29 -14.17
C GLN A 215 10.14 -64.84 -13.10
N PRO A 216 10.62 -64.18 -12.03
CA PRO A 216 9.75 -63.63 -11.00
C PRO A 216 8.88 -62.50 -11.55
N LEU A 217 7.64 -62.48 -11.07
CA LEU A 217 6.73 -61.36 -11.28
C LEU A 217 7.09 -60.24 -10.31
N ARG A 218 6.80 -59.00 -10.69
CA ARG A 218 6.81 -57.86 -9.78
C ARG A 218 5.48 -57.79 -9.05
N ASN A 219 5.52 -57.38 -7.80
CA ASN A 219 4.31 -57.15 -7.02
C ASN A 219 3.45 -56.04 -7.66
N ASP A 220 2.20 -56.34 -8.00
CA ASP A 220 1.25 -55.43 -8.64
C ASP A 220 0.09 -55.02 -7.71
N VAL A 221 0.15 -55.37 -6.42
CA VAL A 221 -0.82 -54.96 -5.41
C VAL A 221 -0.20 -54.03 -4.38
N HIS A 222 -0.88 -52.92 -4.11
CA HIS A 222 -0.58 -52.07 -2.97
C HIS A 222 -1.06 -52.75 -1.67
N HIS A 223 -0.13 -53.38 -0.96
CA HIS A 223 -0.40 -54.02 0.32
C HIS A 223 0.85 -53.92 1.22
N PRO A 224 0.75 -54.15 2.54
CA PRO A 224 1.85 -53.90 3.49
C PRO A 224 3.03 -54.88 3.36
N GLY A 225 2.85 -56.01 2.68
CA GLY A 225 3.83 -57.11 2.61
C GLY A 225 4.98 -56.86 1.61
N ALA A 226 4.76 -56.04 0.58
CA ALA A 226 5.78 -55.67 -0.38
C ALA A 226 5.47 -54.34 -1.09
N GLU A 227 6.50 -53.56 -1.42
CA GLU A 227 6.34 -52.35 -2.22
C GLU A 227 5.82 -52.67 -3.64
N PHE A 228 4.99 -51.79 -4.19
CA PHE A 228 4.52 -51.91 -5.57
C PHE A 228 5.71 -51.90 -6.55
N GLY A 229 5.75 -52.92 -7.40
CA GLY A 229 6.82 -53.14 -8.37
C GLY A 229 8.05 -53.86 -7.82
N ALA A 230 8.10 -54.21 -6.53
CA ALA A 230 9.22 -54.97 -5.97
C ALA A 230 9.30 -56.39 -6.55
N LEU A 231 10.51 -56.94 -6.58
CA LEU A 231 10.73 -58.37 -6.87
C LEU A 231 10.77 -59.16 -5.56
N PRO A 232 10.32 -60.43 -5.57
CA PRO A 232 10.45 -61.31 -4.42
C PRO A 232 11.92 -61.50 -4.05
N ALA A 233 12.20 -61.61 -2.75
CA ALA A 233 13.54 -61.94 -2.26
C ALA A 233 14.01 -63.31 -2.78
N ALA A 234 15.32 -63.53 -2.78
CA ALA A 234 15.89 -64.80 -3.18
C ALA A 234 15.31 -65.97 -2.37
N GLY A 235 14.88 -67.03 -3.05
CA GLY A 235 14.24 -68.20 -2.44
C GLY A 235 12.74 -68.06 -2.17
N VAL A 236 12.16 -66.86 -2.31
CA VAL A 236 10.71 -66.65 -2.23
C VAL A 236 10.02 -67.02 -3.54
N PHE A 237 10.71 -67.05 -4.68
CA PHE A 237 10.15 -67.43 -5.97
C PHE A 237 10.76 -68.76 -6.48
N PRO A 238 9.97 -69.69 -7.07
CA PRO A 238 10.50 -70.98 -7.47
C PRO A 238 11.42 -70.80 -8.69
N PRO A 239 12.64 -71.35 -8.68
CA PRO A 239 13.57 -71.17 -9.78
C PRO A 239 13.14 -71.93 -11.05
N THR A 240 12.43 -73.05 -10.91
CA THR A 240 11.93 -73.89 -12.01
C THR A 240 10.56 -74.47 -11.65
N THR A 241 9.84 -75.03 -12.64
CA THR A 241 8.57 -75.71 -12.37
C THR A 241 8.81 -76.99 -11.57
N THR A 242 9.91 -77.70 -11.84
CA THR A 242 10.33 -78.88 -11.08
C THR A 242 10.59 -78.56 -9.61
N ALA A 243 11.29 -77.45 -9.30
CA ALA A 243 11.55 -77.03 -7.92
C ALA A 243 10.24 -76.71 -7.17
N LEU A 244 9.26 -76.11 -7.84
CA LEU A 244 7.92 -75.90 -7.29
C LEU A 244 7.26 -77.23 -6.88
N TRP A 245 7.45 -78.32 -7.63
CA TRP A 245 6.82 -79.60 -7.30
C TRP A 245 7.58 -80.40 -6.25
N ILE A 246 8.90 -80.42 -6.33
CA ILE A 246 9.76 -81.29 -5.52
C ILE A 246 10.19 -80.62 -4.21
N GLU A 247 10.58 -79.35 -4.26
CA GLU A 247 11.28 -78.69 -3.15
C GLU A 247 10.36 -77.81 -2.30
N TRP A 248 9.28 -77.29 -2.87
CA TRP A 248 8.44 -76.29 -2.20
C TRP A 248 7.55 -76.87 -1.08
N THR A 249 7.51 -76.14 0.04
CA THR A 249 6.74 -76.43 1.26
C THR A 249 5.53 -75.51 1.43
N HIS A 250 4.64 -75.82 2.38
CA HIS A 250 3.54 -74.91 2.76
C HIS A 250 4.04 -73.51 3.13
N ALA A 251 5.10 -73.42 3.94
CA ALA A 251 5.67 -72.16 4.38
C ALA A 251 6.16 -71.29 3.20
N GLN A 252 6.80 -71.88 2.18
CA GLN A 252 7.22 -71.14 0.99
C GLN A 252 6.03 -70.63 0.16
N VAL A 253 4.97 -71.42 0.05
CA VAL A 253 3.73 -70.97 -0.60
C VAL A 253 3.07 -69.85 0.21
N ASP A 254 3.10 -69.92 1.54
CA ASP A 254 2.56 -68.87 2.41
C ASP A 254 3.37 -67.56 2.26
N THR A 255 4.71 -67.64 2.25
CA THR A 255 5.58 -66.47 2.01
C THR A 255 5.35 -65.88 0.61
N LEU A 256 5.16 -66.72 -0.40
CA LEU A 256 4.82 -66.25 -1.75
C LEU A 256 3.45 -65.57 -1.81
N ALA A 257 2.46 -66.17 -1.14
CA ALA A 257 1.11 -65.64 -1.03
C ALA A 257 1.09 -64.28 -0.33
N GLU A 258 1.86 -64.16 0.76
CA GLU A 258 2.02 -62.91 1.49
C GLU A 258 2.69 -61.83 0.63
N PHE A 259 3.76 -62.17 -0.10
CA PHE A 259 4.48 -61.22 -0.96
C PHE A 259 3.63 -60.67 -2.11
N TYR A 260 2.79 -61.51 -2.75
CA TYR A 260 1.93 -61.08 -3.85
C TYR A 260 0.52 -60.71 -3.40
N GLY A 261 0.17 -60.83 -2.12
CA GLY A 261 -1.20 -60.64 -1.65
C GLY A 261 -2.23 -61.56 -2.33
N VAL A 262 -1.83 -62.75 -2.77
CA VAL A 262 -2.68 -63.71 -3.50
C VAL A 262 -2.92 -64.95 -2.65
N ASP A 263 -4.18 -65.34 -2.51
CA ASP A 263 -4.53 -66.58 -1.80
C ASP A 263 -4.27 -67.81 -2.67
N PHE A 264 -3.20 -68.55 -2.37
CA PHE A 264 -2.89 -69.86 -2.96
C PHE A 264 -3.47 -71.03 -2.14
N GLY A 265 -4.58 -70.79 -1.42
CA GLY A 265 -5.21 -71.70 -0.48
C GLY A 265 -4.68 -71.51 0.94
N GLN A 266 -5.58 -71.42 1.92
CA GLN A 266 -5.28 -71.29 3.35
C GLN A 266 -4.46 -72.48 3.90
N GLN A 267 -3.69 -72.26 4.98
CA GLN A 267 -3.02 -73.35 5.71
C GLN A 267 -4.04 -74.39 6.20
N GLY A 268 -3.76 -75.67 5.95
CA GLY A 268 -4.54 -76.81 6.48
C GLY A 268 -5.83 -77.15 5.73
N SER A 269 -6.37 -76.26 4.89
CA SER A 269 -7.65 -76.46 4.19
C SER A 269 -7.53 -77.19 2.84
N MET A 270 -6.35 -77.18 2.22
CA MET A 270 -6.11 -77.73 0.88
C MET A 270 -4.77 -78.49 0.81
N LEU A 271 -4.74 -79.63 0.11
CA LEU A 271 -3.52 -80.41 -0.09
C LEU A 271 -2.44 -79.59 -0.82
N LEU A 272 -1.17 -79.71 -0.38
CA LEU A 272 -0.04 -78.98 -0.95
C LEU A 272 0.05 -79.05 -2.49
N PRO A 273 -0.20 -80.20 -3.17
CA PRO A 273 -0.20 -80.27 -4.63
C PRO A 273 -1.22 -79.32 -5.28
N ASN A 274 -2.40 -79.13 -4.67
CA ASN A 274 -3.42 -78.23 -5.19
C ASN A 274 -2.98 -76.77 -5.05
N ARG A 275 -2.36 -76.42 -3.92
CA ARG A 275 -1.77 -75.09 -3.70
C ARG A 275 -0.67 -74.79 -4.73
N LYS A 276 0.20 -75.76 -5.01
CA LYS A 276 1.24 -75.68 -6.05
C LYS A 276 0.65 -75.50 -7.46
N SER A 277 -0.48 -76.13 -7.78
CA SER A 277 -1.20 -75.89 -9.03
C SER A 277 -1.66 -74.43 -9.16
N LEU A 278 -2.18 -73.83 -8.10
CA LEU A 278 -2.58 -72.42 -8.08
C LEU A 278 -1.38 -71.49 -8.27
N VAL A 279 -0.26 -71.79 -7.62
CA VAL A 279 1.01 -71.07 -7.82
C VAL A 279 1.48 -71.18 -9.27
N LYS A 280 1.47 -72.38 -9.88
CA LYS A 280 1.85 -72.58 -11.28
C LYS A 280 0.96 -71.76 -12.23
N ALA A 281 -0.35 -71.77 -12.03
CA ALA A 281 -1.30 -70.98 -12.81
C ALA A 281 -1.05 -69.46 -12.63
N PHE A 282 -0.78 -69.02 -11.41
CA PHE A 282 -0.44 -67.64 -11.14
C PHE A 282 0.88 -67.21 -11.78
N ILE A 283 1.89 -68.07 -11.86
CA ILE A 283 3.21 -67.72 -12.42
C ILE A 283 3.20 -67.73 -13.96
N LYS A 284 2.53 -68.71 -14.56
CA LYS A 284 2.49 -68.90 -16.02
C LYS A 284 1.37 -68.12 -16.71
N GLY A 285 0.39 -67.64 -15.94
CA GLY A 285 -0.84 -67.07 -16.51
C GLY A 285 -1.83 -68.16 -16.93
N PRO A 286 -3.06 -67.75 -17.30
CA PRO A 286 -4.08 -68.67 -17.83
C PRO A 286 -3.64 -69.32 -19.15
#